data_AF-B8GET7-F1
#
_entry.id   AF-B8GET7-F1
#
_cell.length_a   1.000
_cell.length_b   1.000
_cell.length_c   1.000
_cell.angle_alpha   90.00
_cell.angle_beta   90.00
_cell.angle_gamma   90.00
#
_symmetry.space_group_name_H-M   'P 1'
#
loop_
_entity.id
_entity.type
_entity.pdbx_description
1 polymer ?
#
loop_
_entity_poly.entity_id
_entity_poly.type
_entity_poly.pdbx_seq_one_letter_code
_entity_poly.pdbx_strand_id
1 'polypeptide(L)'
;MPDERYEHYRGLLIDPNPTARWKGAEALGRLGDPRAVDDLIGALQDEDRFVRKKAVWALGRLGDPRAIPPLRGLYRTEDPDIQNLIREVQQIILHTVSSRR
;
A
#
# COMPACT_ATOMS: atom_id res chain seq x y z
N MET A 1 -0.56 24.30 5.05
CA MET A 1 -0.29 23.80 3.69
C MET A 1 -0.46 22.29 3.72
N PRO A 2 -1.21 21.67 2.78
CA PRO A 2 -1.11 20.23 2.59
C PRO A 2 0.37 19.91 2.35
N ASP A 3 0.87 18.82 2.95
CA ASP A 3 2.27 18.43 2.79
C ASP A 3 2.59 18.25 1.29
N GLU A 4 3.38 19.14 0.69
CA GLU A 4 3.71 19.13 -0.75
C GLU A 4 4.30 17.78 -1.18
N ARG A 5 4.94 17.08 -0.24
CA ARG A 5 5.49 15.74 -0.44
C ARG A 5 4.39 14.72 -0.67
N TYR A 6 3.28 14.81 0.06
CA TYR A 6 2.13 13.93 -0.13
C TYR A 6 1.56 14.07 -1.53
N GLU A 7 1.25 15.31 -1.95
CA GLU A 7 0.67 15.56 -3.28
C GLU A 7 1.61 15.15 -4.41
N HIS A 8 2.92 15.39 -4.24
CA HIS A 8 3.92 14.93 -5.19
C HIS A 8 3.93 13.39 -5.32
N TYR A 9 4.00 12.66 -4.21
CA TYR A 9 4.03 11.19 -4.25
C TYR A 9 2.71 10.58 -4.71
N ARG A 10 1.58 11.21 -4.36
CA ARG A 10 0.26 10.84 -4.84
C ARG A 10 0.16 10.99 -6.36
N GLY A 11 0.69 12.08 -6.92
CA GLY A 11 0.75 12.30 -8.37
C GLY A 11 1.50 11.19 -9.12
N LEU A 12 2.52 10.60 -8.50
CA LEU A 12 3.26 9.49 -9.11
C LEU A 12 2.43 8.21 -9.26
N LEU A 13 1.37 8.00 -8.47
CA LEU A 13 0.54 6.80 -8.54
C LEU A 13 -0.23 6.65 -9.86
N ILE A 14 -0.41 7.74 -10.60
CA ILE A 14 -1.11 7.76 -11.89
C ILE A 14 -0.16 7.99 -13.07
N ASP A 15 1.15 7.92 -12.84
CA ASP A 15 2.15 8.12 -13.87
C ASP A 15 2.10 6.99 -14.92
N PRO A 16 2.24 7.30 -16.23
CA PRO A 16 2.27 6.27 -17.26
C PRO A 16 3.41 5.26 -17.06
N ASN A 17 4.52 5.67 -16.42
CA ASN A 17 5.62 4.79 -16.12
C ASN A 17 5.35 3.98 -14.85
N PRO A 18 5.26 2.63 -14.93
CA PRO A 18 5.05 1.78 -13.74
C PRO A 18 6.17 1.96 -12.69
N THR A 19 7.36 2.36 -13.13
CA THR A 19 8.47 2.67 -12.23
C THR A 19 8.19 3.88 -11.35
N ALA A 20 7.57 4.92 -11.90
CA ALA A 20 7.16 6.08 -11.13
C ALA A 20 6.02 5.71 -10.16
N ARG A 21 5.05 4.92 -10.61
CA ARG A 21 3.93 4.45 -9.78
C ARG A 21 4.39 3.70 -8.53
N TRP A 22 5.25 2.69 -8.68
CA TRP A 22 5.69 1.92 -7.52
C TRP A 22 6.59 2.74 -6.57
N LYS A 23 7.35 3.71 -7.11
CA LYS A 23 8.10 4.69 -6.30
C LYS A 23 7.18 5.61 -5.52
N GLY A 24 6.07 6.05 -6.12
CA GLY A 24 5.02 6.81 -5.45
C GLY A 24 4.43 6.04 -4.27
N ALA A 25 4.04 4.78 -4.50
CA ALA A 25 3.52 3.92 -3.45
C ALA A 25 4.53 3.70 -2.30
N GLU A 26 5.80 3.46 -2.64
CA GLU A 26 6.87 3.34 -1.64
C GLU A 26 7.07 4.61 -0.84
N ALA A 27 7.09 5.77 -1.51
CA ALA A 27 7.30 7.06 -0.87
C ALA A 27 6.15 7.41 0.09
N LEU A 28 4.89 7.15 -0.31
CA LEU A 28 3.73 7.32 0.56
C LEU A 28 3.77 6.42 1.80
N GLY A 29 4.15 5.14 1.64
CA GLY A 29 4.33 4.23 2.77
C GLY A 29 5.47 4.64 3.72
N ARG A 30 6.53 5.26 3.18
CA ARG A 30 7.63 5.82 3.98
C ARG A 30 7.26 7.12 4.69
N LEU A 31 6.46 7.95 4.04
CA LEU A 31 5.93 9.20 4.60
C LEU A 31 5.12 8.91 5.86
N GLY A 32 4.40 7.78 5.90
CA GLY A 32 3.65 7.36 7.09
C GLY A 32 2.34 8.12 7.28
N ASP A 33 1.89 8.85 6.26
CA ASP A 33 0.67 9.66 6.34
C ASP A 33 -0.58 8.77 6.18
N PRO A 34 -1.49 8.73 7.17
CA PRO A 34 -2.72 7.93 7.10
C PRO A 34 -3.66 8.31 5.95
N ARG A 35 -3.53 9.50 5.36
CA ARG A 35 -4.28 9.92 4.16
C ARG A 35 -3.98 9.02 2.97
N ALA A 36 -2.77 8.47 2.89
CA ALA A 36 -2.32 7.64 1.78
C ALA A 36 -3.01 6.27 1.72
N VAL A 37 -3.74 5.86 2.76
CA VAL A 37 -4.38 4.53 2.81
C VAL A 37 -5.32 4.34 1.62
N ASP A 38 -6.19 5.32 1.33
CA ASP A 38 -7.19 5.18 0.27
C ASP A 38 -6.54 5.23 -1.13
N ASP A 39 -5.53 6.09 -1.31
CA ASP A 39 -4.74 6.15 -2.56
C ASP A 39 -3.97 4.84 -2.81
N LEU A 40 -3.36 4.26 -1.75
CA LEU A 40 -2.63 2.99 -1.84
C LEU A 40 -3.56 1.79 -2.04
N ILE A 41 -4.79 1.83 -1.52
CA ILE A 41 -5.82 0.81 -1.81
C ILE A 41 -6.15 0.82 -3.31
N GLY A 42 -6.22 1.99 -3.95
CA GLY A 42 -6.39 2.10 -5.40
C GLY A 42 -5.23 1.44 -6.16
N ALA A 43 -3.99 1.66 -5.72
CA ALA A 43 -2.79 1.08 -6.33
C ALA A 43 -2.69 -0.47 -6.21
N LEU A 44 -3.51 -1.10 -5.36
CA LEU A 44 -3.62 -2.56 -5.33
C LEU A 44 -4.24 -3.15 -6.60
N GLN A 45 -4.98 -2.34 -7.38
CA GLN A 45 -5.60 -2.76 -8.64
C GLN A 45 -4.75 -2.42 -9.87
N ASP A 46 -3.50 -1.95 -9.67
CA ASP A 46 -2.60 -1.63 -10.78
C ASP A 46 -2.29 -2.86 -11.64
N GLU A 47 -2.14 -2.68 -12.94
CA GLU A 47 -1.75 -3.72 -13.89
C GLU A 47 -0.33 -4.27 -13.60
N ASP A 48 0.57 -3.41 -13.11
CA ASP A 48 1.95 -3.74 -12.86
C ASP A 48 2.12 -4.42 -11.48
N ARG A 49 2.77 -5.60 -11.50
CA ARG A 49 2.98 -6.41 -10.30
C ARG A 49 3.84 -5.72 -9.24
N PHE A 50 4.81 -4.91 -9.63
CA PHE A 50 5.68 -4.21 -8.68
C PHE A 50 4.93 -3.08 -7.99
N VAL A 51 4.05 -2.38 -8.71
CA VAL A 51 3.15 -1.38 -8.13
C VAL A 51 2.26 -2.02 -7.06
N ARG A 52 1.60 -3.14 -7.39
CA ARG A 52 0.80 -3.89 -6.41
C ARG A 52 1.62 -4.32 -5.19
N LYS A 53 2.80 -4.91 -5.39
CA LYS A 53 3.69 -5.31 -4.29
C LYS A 53 4.07 -4.14 -3.38
N LYS A 54 4.42 -2.99 -3.96
CA LYS A 54 4.80 -1.79 -3.19
C LYS A 54 3.60 -1.18 -2.47
N ALA A 55 2.41 -1.21 -3.06
CA ALA A 55 1.18 -0.78 -2.39
C ALA A 55 0.86 -1.65 -1.17
N VAL A 56 0.96 -2.98 -1.28
CA VAL A 56 0.78 -3.90 -0.13
C VAL A 56 1.76 -3.58 0.99
N TRP A 57 3.05 -3.45 0.66
CA TRP A 57 4.09 -3.11 1.65
C TRP A 57 3.82 -1.76 2.33
N ALA A 58 3.44 -0.74 1.55
CA ALA A 58 3.15 0.59 2.06
C ALA A 58 1.95 0.58 3.02
N LEU A 59 0.87 -0.14 2.69
CA LEU A 59 -0.29 -0.31 3.57
C LEU A 59 0.09 -1.00 4.88
N GLY A 60 0.97 -2.01 4.85
CA GLY A 60 1.46 -2.65 6.07
C GLY A 60 2.29 -1.75 6.96
N ARG A 61 3.04 -0.82 6.37
CA ARG A 61 3.75 0.21 7.13
C ARG A 61 2.83 1.21 7.79
N LEU A 62 1.75 1.61 7.11
CA LEU A 62 0.75 2.51 7.70
C LEU A 62 -0.02 1.82 8.83
N GLY A 63 -0.13 0.48 8.79
CA GLY A 63 -0.72 -0.29 9.88
C GLY A 63 -2.24 -0.08 10.00
N ASP A 64 -2.89 0.50 8.99
CA ASP A 64 -4.30 0.84 9.03
C ASP A 64 -5.18 -0.40 8.75
N PRO A 65 -6.08 -0.78 9.67
CA PRO A 65 -6.98 -1.92 9.50
C PRO A 65 -7.90 -1.83 8.27
N ARG A 66 -8.16 -0.62 7.76
CA ARG A 66 -8.94 -0.41 6.52
C ARG A 66 -8.32 -1.09 5.30
N ALA A 67 -7.02 -1.38 5.34
CA ALA A 67 -6.33 -2.11 4.28
C ALA A 67 -6.67 -3.61 4.24
N ILE A 68 -7.17 -4.21 5.33
CA ILE A 68 -7.36 -5.67 5.42
C ILE A 68 -8.36 -6.21 4.37
N PRO A 69 -9.58 -5.64 4.18
CA PRO A 69 -10.52 -6.17 3.19
C PRO A 69 -9.99 -6.08 1.75
N PRO A 70 -9.42 -4.96 1.28
CA PRO A 70 -8.79 -4.88 -0.05
C PRO A 70 -7.65 -5.89 -0.24
N LEU A 71 -6.78 -6.04 0.76
CA LEU A 71 -5.67 -7.00 0.73
C LEU A 71 -6.16 -8.45 0.61
N ARG A 72 -7.30 -8.81 1.22
CA ARG A 72 -7.88 -10.15 1.03
C ARG A 72 -8.36 -10.39 -0.40
N GLY A 73 -8.84 -9.36 -1.09
CA GLY A 73 -9.23 -9.45 -2.51
C GLY A 73 -8.07 -9.86 -3.43
N LEU A 74 -6.84 -9.45 -3.08
CA LEU A 74 -5.63 -9.77 -3.83
C LEU A 74 -5.17 -11.24 -3.71
N TYR A 75 -5.70 -12.04 -2.78
CA TYR A 75 -5.38 -13.49 -2.74
C TYR A 75 -5.83 -14.24 -3.99
N ARG A 76 -6.75 -13.66 -4.77
CA ARG A 76 -7.14 -14.19 -6.08
C ARG A 76 -6.07 -14.00 -7.15
N THR A 77 -5.03 -13.21 -6.88
CA THR A 77 -3.89 -13.10 -7.79
C THR A 77 -3.04 -14.37 -7.71
N GLU A 78 -2.64 -14.92 -8.86
CA GLU A 78 -1.75 -16.09 -8.96
C GLU A 78 -0.27 -15.74 -8.68
N ASP A 79 0.02 -14.70 -7.89
CA ASP A 79 1.39 -14.28 -7.53
C ASP A 79 1.71 -14.71 -6.09
N PRO A 80 2.47 -15.80 -5.88
CA PRO A 80 2.80 -16.30 -4.54
C PRO A 80 3.56 -15.30 -3.67
N ASP A 81 4.37 -14.41 -4.28
CA ASP A 81 5.11 -13.40 -3.53
C ASP A 81 4.16 -12.36 -2.95
N ILE A 82 3.15 -11.93 -3.73
CA ILE A 82 2.12 -11.00 -3.25
C ILE A 82 1.34 -11.65 -2.11
N GLN A 83 0.98 -12.93 -2.22
CA GLN A 83 0.25 -13.63 -1.17
C GLN A 83 1.03 -13.72 0.14
N ASN A 84 2.33 -14.03 0.08
CA ASN A 84 3.19 -14.06 1.26
C ASN A 84 3.30 -12.67 1.90
N LEU A 85 3.52 -11.64 1.09
CA LEU A 85 3.58 -10.26 1.58
C LEU A 85 2.26 -9.81 2.23
N ILE A 86 1.11 -10.18 1.66
CA ILE A 86 -0.20 -9.87 2.26
C ILE A 86 -0.34 -10.53 3.63
N ARG A 87 0.09 -11.79 3.78
CA ARG A 87 0.03 -12.47 5.08
C ARG A 87 0.87 -11.72 6.12
N GLU A 88 2.10 -11.36 5.78
CA GLU A 88 2.99 -10.59 6.66
C GLU A 88 2.35 -9.26 7.07
N VAL A 89 1.85 -8.50 6.09
CA VAL A 89 1.20 -7.20 6.31
C VAL A 89 -0.04 -7.33 7.19
N GLN A 90 -0.87 -8.36 6.97
CA GLN A 90 -2.04 -8.61 7.82
C GLN A 90 -1.65 -8.91 9.26
N GLN A 91 -0.59 -9.70 9.48
CA GLN A 91 -0.08 -9.93 10.83
C GLN A 91 0.36 -8.62 11.47
N ILE A 92 1.14 -7.78 10.77
CA ILE A 92 1.60 -6.48 11.29
C ILE A 92 0.43 -5.60 11.72
N ILE A 93 -0.58 -5.46 10.86
CA ILE A 93 -1.78 -4.66 11.14
C ILE A 93 -2.54 -5.21 12.37
N LEU A 94 -2.78 -6.52 12.42
CA LEU A 94 -3.51 -7.16 13.52
C LEU A 94 -2.78 -7.04 14.86
N HIS A 95 -1.45 -7.17 14.88
CA HIS A 95 -0.64 -6.99 16.08
C HIS A 95 -0.60 -5.51 16.53
N THR A 96 -0.56 -4.56 15.58
CA THR A 96 -0.58 -3.13 15.89
C THR A 96 -1.89 -2.70 16.56
N VAL A 97 -3.02 -3.27 16.13
CA VAL A 97 -4.34 -3.03 16.76
C VAL A 97 -4.43 -3.70 18.13
N SER A 98 -3.85 -4.89 18.29
CA SER A 98 -3.89 -5.65 19.54
C SER A 98 -2.98 -5.06 20.62
N SER A 99 -1.86 -4.42 20.24
CA SER A 99 -0.92 -3.77 21.16
C SER A 99 -1.36 -2.38 21.64
N ARG A 100 -2.44 -1.81 21.07
CA ARG A 100 -3.04 -0.53 21.52
C ARG A 100 -4.24 -0.73 22.48
N ARG A 101 -4.43 -1.94 23.02
CA ARG A 101 -5.41 -2.23 24.07
C ARG A 101 -4.78 -2.28 25.44
#